data_AF-A0A520A494-F1
#
_entry.id   AF-A0A520A494-F1
#
_cell.length_a   1.000
_cell.length_b   1.000
_cell.length_c   1.000
_cell.angle_alpha   90.00
_cell.angle_beta   90.00
_cell.angle_gamma   90.00
#
_symmetry.space_group_name_H-M   'P 1'
#
loop_
_entity.id
_entity.type
_entity.pdbx_description
1 polymer ?
#
loop_
_entity_poly.entity_id
_entity_poly.type
_entity_poly.pdbx_seq_one_letter_code
_entity_poly.pdbx_strand_id
1 'polypeptide(L)'
;GEWWRVLRRELAGGLMLGIILGIVGFGRIAIWQSITPIYGPHWLMVALTVGVALVGIVLWGSIAGSMLPLILRRLGLDPATSSAPFVATLVDVTGLIIYFTVALVMLRGTLL
;
A
#
# COMPACT_ATOMS: atom_id res chain seq x y z
N GLY A 1 -24.83 3.54 10.15
CA GLY A 1 -24.34 4.79 9.55
C GLY A 1 -23.64 4.49 8.24
N GLU A 2 -23.93 5.26 7.18
CA GLU A 2 -23.39 5.05 5.83
C GLU A 2 -21.86 4.96 5.80
N TRP A 3 -21.19 5.70 6.68
CA TRP A 3 -19.74 5.71 6.85
C TRP A 3 -19.14 4.32 7.12
N TRP A 4 -19.78 3.53 7.99
CA TRP A 4 -19.33 2.17 8.31
C TRP A 4 -19.51 1.19 7.16
N ARG A 5 -20.56 1.39 6.35
CA ARG A 5 -20.83 0.57 5.17
C ARG A 5 -19.79 0.83 4.07
N VAL A 6 -19.43 2.10 3.86
CA VAL A 6 -18.35 2.46 2.91
C VAL A 6 -17.02 1.91 3.39
N LEU A 7 -16.63 2.12 4.64
CA LEU A 7 -15.36 1.62 5.18
C LEU A 7 -15.19 0.10 4.99
N ARG A 8 -16.21 -0.70 5.29
CA ARG A 8 -16.16 -2.16 5.10
C ARG A 8 -16.00 -2.58 3.63
N ARG A 9 -16.67 -1.87 2.72
CA ARG A 9 -16.57 -2.11 1.28
C ARG A 9 -15.16 -1.80 0.78
N GLU A 10 -14.59 -0.68 1.21
CA GLU A 10 -13.24 -0.26 0.83
C GLU A 10 -12.16 -1.14 1.47
N LEU A 11 -12.36 -1.61 2.70
CA LEU A 11 -11.49 -2.59 3.33
C LEU A 11 -11.47 -3.91 2.54
N ALA A 12 -12.63 -4.43 2.15
CA ALA A 12 -12.72 -5.66 1.36
C ALA A 12 -12.10 -5.49 -0.03
N GLY A 13 -12.45 -4.42 -0.74
CA GLY A 13 -11.91 -4.12 -2.07
C GLY A 13 -10.40 -3.90 -2.05
N GLY A 14 -9.92 -3.08 -1.11
CA GLY A 14 -8.50 -2.78 -0.93
C GLY A 14 -7.69 -4.01 -0.53
N LEU A 15 -8.22 -4.87 0.34
CA LEU A 15 -7.55 -6.12 0.71
C LEU A 15 -7.45 -7.10 -0.46
N MET A 16 -8.55 -7.30 -1.22
CA MET A 16 -8.54 -8.16 -2.40
C MET A 16 -7.55 -7.66 -3.46
N LEU A 17 -7.61 -6.37 -3.78
CA LEU A 17 -6.71 -5.76 -4.76
C LEU A 17 -5.26 -5.81 -4.27
N GLY A 18 -5.02 -5.53 -2.99
CA GLY A 18 -3.71 -5.60 -2.36
C GLY A 18 -3.10 -6.99 -2.43
N ILE A 19 -3.88 -8.04 -2.16
CA ILE A 19 -3.42 -9.44 -2.28
C ILE A 19 -3.07 -9.78 -3.73
N ILE A 20 -3.93 -9.41 -4.69
CA ILE A 20 -3.68 -9.64 -6.11
C ILE A 20 -2.37 -8.97 -6.54
N LEU A 21 -2.21 -7.68 -6.22
CA LEU A 21 -1.00 -6.94 -6.56
C LEU A 21 0.23 -7.45 -5.82
N GLY A 22 0.08 -7.90 -4.57
CA GLY A 22 1.14 -8.53 -3.80
C GLY A 22 1.63 -9.84 -4.43
N ILE A 23 0.72 -10.69 -4.89
CA ILE A 23 1.05 -11.94 -5.61
C ILE A 23 1.75 -11.60 -6.94
N VAL A 24 1.25 -10.62 -7.69
CA VAL A 24 1.87 -10.17 -8.94
C VAL A 24 3.28 -9.62 -8.69
N GLY A 25 3.47 -8.80 -7.66
CA GLY A 25 4.77 -8.23 -7.28
C GLY A 25 5.76 -9.30 -6.86
N PHE A 26 5.33 -10.26 -6.03
CA PHE A 26 6.12 -11.43 -5.65
C PHE A 26 6.53 -12.24 -6.88
N GLY A 27 5.55 -12.61 -7.73
CA GLY A 27 5.77 -13.39 -8.94
C GLY A 27 6.74 -12.70 -9.89
N ARG A 28 6.63 -11.39 -10.05
CA ARG A 28 7.55 -10.58 -10.86
C ARG A 28 8.99 -10.70 -10.36
N ILE A 29 9.22 -10.62 -9.05
CA ILE A 29 10.57 -10.75 -8.47
C ILE A 29 11.09 -12.17 -8.63
N ALA A 30 10.26 -13.19 -8.38
CA ALA A 30 10.63 -14.60 -8.55
C ALA A 30 11.01 -14.94 -10.00
N ILE A 31 10.22 -14.49 -10.97
CA ILE A 31 10.50 -14.67 -12.39
C ILE A 31 11.79 -13.97 -12.78
N TRP A 32 11.96 -12.68 -12.42
CA TRP A 32 13.18 -11.96 -12.78
C TRP A 32 14.43 -12.57 -12.15
N GLN A 33 14.36 -13.02 -10.89
CA GLN A 33 15.48 -13.68 -10.23
C GLN A 33 15.92 -14.95 -10.99
N SER A 34 14.98 -15.68 -11.59
CA SER A 34 15.29 -16.89 -12.38
C SER A 34 15.99 -16.58 -13.71
N ILE A 35 15.77 -15.39 -14.29
CA ILE A 35 16.36 -14.97 -15.56
C ILE A 35 17.67 -14.21 -15.34
N THR A 36 17.66 -13.27 -14.39
CA THR A 36 18.80 -12.43 -14.04
C THR A 36 18.88 -12.34 -12.51
N PRO A 37 19.84 -13.02 -11.86
CA PRO A 37 19.91 -13.12 -10.40
C PRO A 37 20.44 -11.82 -9.76
N ILE A 38 19.66 -10.74 -9.86
CA ILE A 38 20.04 -9.38 -9.41
C ILE A 38 19.64 -9.08 -7.96
N TYR A 39 18.72 -9.85 -7.35
CA TYR A 39 18.21 -9.55 -6.00
C TYR A 39 19.03 -10.19 -4.87
N GLY A 40 20.11 -10.91 -5.22
CA GLY A 40 21.01 -11.54 -4.26
C GLY A 40 20.44 -12.79 -3.58
N PRO A 41 21.12 -13.31 -2.52
CA PRO A 41 20.75 -14.56 -1.86
C PRO A 41 19.41 -14.46 -1.11
N HIS A 42 19.03 -13.27 -0.65
CA HIS A 42 17.80 -13.02 0.12
C HIS A 42 16.62 -12.55 -0.76
N TRP A 43 16.64 -12.85 -2.06
CA TRP A 43 15.61 -12.44 -3.01
C TRP A 43 14.19 -12.83 -2.57
N LEU A 44 14.04 -13.96 -1.87
CA LEU A 44 12.75 -14.43 -1.37
C LEU A 44 12.19 -13.48 -0.30
N MET A 45 13.04 -12.99 0.61
CA MET A 45 12.63 -12.02 1.63
C MET A 45 12.30 -10.66 1.00
N VAL A 46 13.03 -10.27 -0.05
CA VAL A 46 12.69 -9.07 -0.84
C VAL A 46 11.32 -9.23 -1.52
N ALA A 47 11.06 -10.37 -2.15
CA ALA A 47 9.79 -10.66 -2.79
C ALA A 47 8.61 -10.64 -1.80
N LEU A 48 8.79 -11.25 -0.62
CA LEU A 48 7.80 -11.23 0.47
C LEU A 48 7.58 -9.82 1.02
N THR A 49 8.66 -9.06 1.22
CA THR A 49 8.61 -7.66 1.68
C THR A 49 7.76 -6.82 0.74
N VAL A 50 8.02 -6.91 -0.58
CA VAL A 50 7.24 -6.19 -1.59
C VAL A 50 5.78 -6.65 -1.61
N GLY A 51 5.54 -7.96 -1.55
CA GLY A 51 4.18 -8.51 -1.53
C GLY A 51 3.36 -8.01 -0.33
N VAL A 52 3.92 -8.08 0.87
CA VAL A 52 3.27 -7.62 2.11
C VAL A 52 3.08 -6.10 2.12
N ALA A 53 4.09 -5.35 1.67
CA ALA A 53 3.99 -3.89 1.58
C ALA A 53 2.86 -3.45 0.63
N LEU A 54 2.71 -4.11 -0.52
CA LEU A 54 1.64 -3.79 -1.48
C LEU A 54 0.24 -4.00 -0.88
N VAL A 55 0.03 -5.04 -0.07
CA VAL A 55 -1.24 -5.23 0.62
C VAL A 55 -1.55 -4.04 1.53
N GLY A 56 -0.58 -3.61 2.34
CA GLY A 56 -0.73 -2.48 3.25
C GLY A 56 -0.95 -1.15 2.53
N ILE A 57 -0.16 -0.87 1.49
CA ILE A 57 -0.23 0.37 0.70
C ILE A 57 -1.57 0.49 -0.03
N VAL A 58 -2.03 -0.58 -0.67
CA VAL A 58 -3.30 -0.58 -1.43
C VAL A 58 -4.48 -0.46 -0.48
N LEU A 59 -4.48 -1.21 0.63
CA LEU A 59 -5.52 -1.10 1.64
C LEU A 59 -5.61 0.33 2.21
N TRP A 60 -4.46 0.91 2.54
CA TRP A 60 -4.39 2.29 3.02
C TRP A 60 -4.87 3.28 1.95
N GLY A 61 -4.44 3.13 0.71
CA GLY A 61 -4.87 3.97 -0.41
C GLY A 61 -6.39 3.95 -0.62
N SER A 62 -7.03 2.78 -0.56
CA SER A 62 -8.49 2.64 -0.68
C SER A 62 -9.24 3.33 0.47
N ILE A 63 -8.77 3.17 1.71
CA ILE A 63 -9.38 3.82 2.89
C ILE A 63 -9.14 5.34 2.81
N ALA A 64 -7.91 5.77 2.58
CA ALA A 64 -7.52 7.17 2.52
C ALA A 64 -8.29 7.91 1.41
N GLY A 65 -8.32 7.35 0.19
CA GLY A 65 -8.98 7.95 -0.96
C GLY A 65 -10.49 8.15 -0.77
N SER A 66 -11.16 7.26 -0.03
CA SER A 66 -12.59 7.38 0.25
C SER A 66 -12.89 8.20 1.50
N MET A 67 -12.08 8.08 2.56
CA MET A 67 -12.37 8.65 3.87
C MET A 67 -11.83 10.08 4.07
N LEU A 68 -10.67 10.43 3.51
CA LEU A 68 -10.10 11.78 3.66
C LEU A 68 -11.06 12.87 3.16
N PRO A 69 -11.67 12.78 1.97
CA PRO A 69 -12.62 13.79 1.51
C PRO A 69 -13.84 13.93 2.44
N LEU A 70 -14.33 12.83 3.02
CA LEU A 70 -15.43 12.82 3.97
C LEU A 70 -15.04 13.50 5.30
N ILE A 71 -13.81 13.30 5.76
CA ILE A 71 -13.28 13.93 6.98
C ILE A 71 -13.09 15.43 6.74
N LEU A 72 -12.47 15.83 5.62
CA LEU A 72 -12.28 17.24 5.26
C LEU A 72 -13.60 18.00 5.17
N ARG A 73 -14.61 17.40 4.52
CA ARG A 73 -15.96 17.96 4.46
C ARG A 73 -16.59 18.14 5.85
N ARG A 74 -16.35 17.20 6.78
CA ARG A 74 -16.82 17.33 8.18
C ARG A 74 -16.10 18.42 8.96
N LEU A 75 -14.84 18.72 8.62
CA LEU A 75 -14.07 19.82 9.21
C LEU A 75 -14.40 21.18 8.58
N GLY A 76 -15.35 21.25 7.63
CA GLY A 76 -15.72 22.48 6.95
C GLY A 76 -14.74 22.93 5.87
N LEU A 77 -13.79 22.06 5.50
CA LEU A 77 -12.84 22.30 4.42
C LEU A 77 -13.45 21.84 3.09
N ASP A 78 -13.38 22.68 2.05
CA ASP A 78 -13.93 22.36 0.73
C ASP A 78 -13.03 21.34 0.01
N PRO A 79 -13.51 20.10 -0.22
CA PRO A 79 -12.72 19.09 -0.92
C PRO A 79 -12.49 19.48 -2.40
N ALA A 80 -13.34 20.31 -3.00
CA ALA A 80 -13.35 20.53 -4.45
C ALA A 80 -12.10 21.26 -4.99
N THR A 81 -11.47 22.11 -4.18
CA THR A 81 -10.39 23.01 -4.64
C THR A 81 -8.98 22.48 -4.36
N SER A 82 -8.82 21.42 -3.56
CA SER A 82 -7.48 20.96 -3.14
C SER A 82 -7.33 19.45 -2.89
N SER A 83 -8.41 18.66 -2.89
CA SER A 83 -8.33 17.30 -2.33
C SER A 83 -7.58 16.29 -3.20
N ALA A 84 -7.70 16.30 -4.54
CA ALA A 84 -7.08 15.25 -5.35
C ALA A 84 -5.53 15.26 -5.29
N PRO A 85 -4.84 16.40 -5.49
CA PRO A 85 -3.37 16.45 -5.33
C PRO A 85 -2.95 16.24 -3.87
N PHE A 86 -3.67 16.81 -2.91
CA PHE A 86 -3.35 16.65 -1.49
C PHE A 86 -3.46 15.19 -1.03
N VAL A 87 -4.54 14.51 -1.38
CA VAL A 87 -4.75 13.08 -1.05
C VAL A 87 -3.67 12.23 -1.68
N ALA A 88 -3.28 12.49 -2.93
CA ALA A 88 -2.19 11.77 -3.58
C ALA A 88 -0.87 11.93 -2.80
N THR A 89 -0.48 13.15 -2.44
CA THR A 89 0.75 13.38 -1.68
C THR A 89 0.73 12.72 -0.30
N LEU A 90 -0.41 12.75 0.38
CA LEU A 90 -0.55 12.13 1.69
C LEU A 90 -0.45 10.60 1.59
N VAL A 91 -1.13 10.00 0.61
CA VAL A 91 -1.05 8.56 0.31
C VAL A 91 0.35 8.15 -0.08
N ASP A 92 1.09 8.97 -0.84
CA ASP A 92 2.48 8.69 -1.21
C ASP A 92 3.41 8.67 0.00
N VAL A 93 3.38 9.73 0.83
CA VAL A 93 4.23 9.83 2.04
C VAL A 93 3.92 8.69 3.01
N THR A 94 2.64 8.43 3.27
CA THR A 94 2.23 7.34 4.16
C THR A 94 2.48 5.97 3.56
N GLY A 95 2.37 5.80 2.25
CA GLY A 95 2.73 4.59 1.52
C GLY A 95 4.21 4.25 1.63
N LEU A 96 5.09 5.26 1.51
CA LEU A 96 6.53 5.12 1.78
C LEU A 96 6.80 4.70 3.22
N ILE A 97 6.11 5.28 4.20
CA ILE A 97 6.22 4.87 5.61
C ILE A 97 5.83 3.40 5.78
N ILE A 98 4.72 2.97 5.17
CA ILE A 98 4.28 1.55 5.20
C ILE A 98 5.35 0.66 4.58
N TYR A 99 5.84 1.00 3.38
CA TYR A 99 6.88 0.24 2.68
C TYR A 99 8.14 0.08 3.53
N PHE A 100 8.71 1.18 4.03
CA PHE A 100 9.93 1.14 4.82
C PHE A 100 9.72 0.46 6.16
N THR A 101 8.55 0.59 6.78
CA THR A 101 8.24 -0.13 8.02
C THR A 101 8.21 -1.64 7.78
N VAL A 102 7.54 -2.09 6.71
CA VAL A 102 7.53 -3.52 6.34
C VAL A 102 8.93 -4.00 6.00
N ALA A 103 9.71 -3.23 5.24
CA ALA A 103 11.09 -3.55 4.91
C ALA A 103 11.98 -3.64 6.17
N LEU A 104 11.87 -2.69 7.10
CA LEU A 104 12.61 -2.73 8.36
C LEU A 104 12.24 -3.96 9.20
N VAL A 105 10.98 -4.37 9.22
CA VAL A 105 10.58 -5.55 9.99
C VAL A 105 11.03 -6.84 9.31
N MET A 106 10.92 -6.94 7.98
CA MET A 106 11.17 -8.17 7.22
C MET A 106 12.65 -8.38 6.85
N LEU A 107 13.40 -7.30 6.64
CA LEU A 107 14.79 -7.36 6.14
C LEU A 107 15.84 -7.05 7.21
N ARG A 108 15.43 -6.70 8.43
CA ARG A 108 16.35 -6.48 9.54
C ARG A 108 17.15 -7.74 9.84
N GLY A 109 18.47 -7.60 9.90
CA GLY A 109 19.41 -8.70 10.10
C GLY A 109 19.74 -9.50 8.85
N THR A 110 19.21 -9.13 7.68
CA THR A 110 19.58 -9.74 6.39
C THR A 110 20.15 -8.73 5.41
N LEU A 111 19.43 -7.64 5.14
CA LEU A 111 19.86 -6.56 4.24
C LEU A 111 19.95 -5.19 4.92
N LEU A 112 19.38 -5.04 6.11
CA LEU A 112 19.38 -3.82 6.94
C LEU A 112 19.90 -4.15 8.35
#